data_AF-A0A929DWK8-F1
#
_entry.id   AF-A0A929DWK8-F1
#
_cell.length_a   1.000
_cell.length_b   1.000
_cell.length_c   1.000
_cell.angle_alpha   90.00
_cell.angle_beta   90.00
_cell.angle_gamma   90.00
#
_symmetry.space_group_name_H-M   'P 1'
#
loop_
_entity.id
_entity.type
_entity.pdbx_description
1 polymer ?
#
loop_
_entity_poly.entity_id
_entity_poly.type
_entity_poly.pdbx_seq_one_letter_code
_entity_poly.pdbx_strand_id
1 'polypeptide(L)'
;MFLIFDTETTGLPKRDKAPISEVDNWPRVVQIAWQLHDEDGDLTEHGNLLIQPDGFEIPYSAEKIHGISTEKARTHGLPLVEALEKFNEAVVKSTFLVGHNIRFDINALGAEFIRSELMSDFLQKEQVCTMRSSTDHLKLPGGRGGKFKPPKLMELYESLFEEQFVEAHNAAADVEATARCFFELLRKKIISPESLGLTQEQYGRFISKNQGKIGPYGLTHRSNWDEEAEEEAASADLYEESSPEKPLDAGFCHLHVHTQYSILDGAASIPELLKKAIDDGMHAVAITDHGNMFGAKEFHLEATRRGIKPILGCEAYIANRERHSKKDKNQDGFAHVVLLAKNHKGYQNLITMISLGWTEGFYYKPRIDRELLEKYHEGIICLSACLGGEIPQAIMHRTVE
;
A
#
# COMPACT_ATOMS: atom_id res chain seq x y z
N MET A 1 12.40 22.88 -18.10
CA MET A 1 11.91 22.35 -16.79
C MET A 1 11.01 21.15 -17.03
N PHE A 2 11.07 20.17 -16.13
CA PHE A 2 10.32 18.92 -16.19
C PHE A 2 9.27 18.91 -15.08
N LEU A 3 7.99 18.81 -15.44
CA LEU A 3 6.90 18.65 -14.47
C LEU A 3 6.50 17.18 -14.40
N ILE A 4 6.86 16.54 -13.30
CA ILE A 4 6.50 15.17 -13.00
C ILE A 4 5.20 15.23 -12.20
N PHE A 5 4.17 14.47 -12.60
CA PHE A 5 2.89 14.47 -11.90
C PHE A 5 2.23 13.10 -11.95
N ASP A 6 1.34 12.88 -11.00
CA ASP A 6 0.52 11.67 -10.86
C ASP A 6 -0.84 12.05 -10.28
N THR A 7 -1.86 11.21 -10.53
CA THR A 7 -3.23 11.47 -10.11
C THR A 7 -3.90 10.25 -9.51
N GLU A 8 -4.60 10.48 -8.39
CA GLU A 8 -5.60 9.52 -7.91
C GLU A 8 -6.96 9.87 -8.48
N THR A 9 -7.74 8.86 -8.85
CA THR A 9 -9.02 9.04 -9.52
C THR A 9 -10.10 8.12 -8.98
N THR A 10 -11.36 8.42 -9.28
CA THR A 10 -12.51 7.58 -8.90
C THR A 10 -12.55 6.21 -9.59
N GLY A 11 -11.59 5.88 -10.46
CA GLY A 11 -11.49 4.58 -11.13
C GLY A 11 -10.96 4.66 -12.55
N LEU A 12 -11.37 3.72 -13.41
CA LEU A 12 -10.93 3.65 -14.80
C LEU A 12 -11.92 4.34 -15.75
N PRO A 13 -11.47 4.80 -16.94
CA PRO A 13 -12.38 5.32 -17.96
C PRO A 13 -13.37 4.23 -18.41
N LYS A 14 -14.60 4.65 -18.75
CA LYS A 14 -15.61 3.74 -19.32
C LYS A 14 -15.11 3.09 -20.61
N ARG A 15 -14.36 3.85 -21.43
CA ARG A 15 -13.68 3.40 -22.64
C ARG A 15 -12.29 4.01 -22.71
N ASP A 16 -11.27 3.16 -22.81
CA ASP A 16 -9.85 3.58 -22.85
C ASP A 16 -9.52 4.52 -24.03
N LYS A 17 -10.25 4.41 -25.14
CA LYS A 17 -9.95 5.13 -26.39
C LYS A 17 -10.91 6.30 -26.68
N ALA A 18 -11.71 6.73 -25.70
CA ALA A 18 -12.59 7.87 -25.93
C ALA A 18 -11.77 9.17 -26.13
N PRO A 19 -12.29 10.14 -26.90
CA PRO A 19 -11.75 11.51 -26.89
C PRO A 19 -11.77 12.12 -25.48
N ILE A 20 -10.81 13.01 -25.16
CA ILE A 20 -10.77 13.72 -23.87
C ILE A 20 -12.00 14.61 -23.69
N SER A 21 -12.53 15.18 -24.78
CA SER A 21 -13.74 15.99 -24.78
C SER A 21 -15.01 15.24 -24.38
N GLU A 22 -15.02 13.90 -24.43
CA GLU A 22 -16.07 13.08 -23.82
C GLU A 22 -15.85 13.00 -22.31
N VAL A 23 -16.00 14.13 -21.62
CA VAL A 23 -15.62 14.27 -20.20
C VAL A 23 -16.30 13.22 -19.30
N ASP A 24 -17.52 12.78 -19.59
CA ASP A 24 -18.23 11.76 -18.80
C ASP A 24 -17.67 10.33 -18.98
N ASN A 25 -16.79 10.10 -19.96
CA ASN A 25 -16.08 8.83 -20.12
C ASN A 25 -14.96 8.67 -19.09
N TRP A 26 -14.29 9.78 -18.77
CA TRP A 26 -13.10 9.80 -17.93
C TRP A 26 -13.48 9.84 -16.44
N PRO A 27 -12.67 9.23 -15.56
CA PRO A 27 -12.92 9.28 -14.13
C PRO A 27 -12.78 10.72 -13.61
N ARG A 28 -13.20 10.94 -12.35
CA ARG A 28 -12.95 12.20 -11.64
C ARG A 28 -11.61 12.13 -10.93
N VAL A 29 -10.85 13.21 -10.94
CA VAL A 29 -9.58 13.32 -10.21
C VAL A 29 -9.89 13.69 -8.75
N VAL A 30 -9.27 12.98 -7.81
CA VAL A 30 -9.47 13.16 -6.36
C VAL A 30 -8.20 13.59 -5.63
N GLN A 31 -7.03 13.39 -6.24
CA GLN A 31 -5.74 13.92 -5.78
C GLN A 31 -4.88 14.27 -7.00
N ILE A 32 -4.11 15.36 -6.89
CA ILE A 32 -3.05 15.71 -7.85
C ILE A 32 -1.78 15.95 -7.05
N ALA A 33 -0.71 15.26 -7.40
CA ALA A 33 0.63 15.57 -6.91
C ALA A 33 1.56 15.92 -8.06
N TRP A 34 2.54 16.78 -7.80
CA TRP A 34 3.55 17.15 -8.78
C TRP A 34 4.88 17.55 -8.15
N GLN A 35 5.94 17.42 -8.95
CA GLN A 35 7.27 17.94 -8.71
C GLN A 35 7.76 18.63 -9.99
N LEU A 36 8.27 19.85 -9.86
CA LEU A 36 8.88 20.61 -10.94
C LEU A 36 10.39 20.61 -10.76
N HIS A 37 11.11 20.12 -11.77
CA HIS A 37 12.57 20.05 -11.78
C HIS A 37 13.19 20.89 -12.89
N ASP A 38 14.40 21.38 -12.63
CA ASP A 38 15.24 22.03 -13.64
C ASP A 38 15.99 21.01 -14.53
N GLU A 39 16.84 21.51 -15.44
CA GLU A 39 17.67 20.67 -16.31
C GLU A 39 18.76 19.86 -15.61
N ASP A 40 19.18 20.26 -14.41
CA ASP A 40 20.22 19.60 -13.63
C ASP A 40 19.62 18.54 -12.68
N GLY A 41 18.29 18.45 -12.64
CA GLY A 41 17.51 17.49 -11.86
C GLY A 41 17.08 18.02 -10.49
N ASP A 42 17.34 19.29 -10.17
CA ASP A 42 16.97 19.84 -8.88
C ASP A 42 15.47 20.05 -8.78
N LEU A 43 14.92 19.68 -7.62
CA LEU A 43 13.55 20.00 -7.25
C LEU A 43 13.42 21.50 -7.00
N THR A 44 12.56 22.16 -7.77
CA THR A 44 12.31 23.61 -7.68
C THR A 44 10.96 23.94 -7.05
N GLU A 45 9.98 23.07 -7.20
CA GLU A 45 8.63 23.22 -6.67
C GLU A 45 8.00 21.84 -6.52
N HIS A 46 7.09 21.66 -5.55
CA HIS A 46 6.25 20.48 -5.45
C HIS A 46 4.87 20.86 -4.93
N GLY A 47 3.88 20.00 -5.18
CA GLY A 47 2.54 20.13 -4.62
C GLY A 47 1.88 18.77 -4.47
N ASN A 48 0.95 18.69 -3.53
CA ASN A 48 0.12 17.52 -3.27
C ASN A 48 -1.22 18.00 -2.74
N LEU A 49 -2.27 17.90 -3.56
CA LEU A 49 -3.58 18.47 -3.28
C LEU A 49 -4.66 17.39 -3.38
N LEU A 50 -5.48 17.29 -2.34
CA LEU A 50 -6.76 16.59 -2.43
C LEU A 50 -7.80 17.48 -3.10
N ILE A 51 -8.71 16.87 -3.86
CA ILE A 51 -9.78 17.57 -4.56
C ILE A 51 -11.12 17.21 -3.92
N GLN A 52 -11.87 18.24 -3.57
CA GLN A 52 -13.21 18.11 -3.03
C GLN A 52 -14.16 17.51 -4.07
N PRO A 53 -14.89 16.42 -3.75
CA PRO A 53 -15.84 15.85 -4.68
C PRO A 53 -17.12 16.70 -4.71
N ASP A 54 -17.41 17.28 -5.88
CA ASP A 54 -18.62 18.04 -6.16
C ASP A 54 -19.54 17.29 -7.14
N GLY A 55 -20.72 16.90 -6.65
CA GLY A 55 -21.71 16.15 -7.42
C GLY A 55 -21.36 14.68 -7.68
N PHE A 56 -20.36 14.11 -6.99
CA PHE A 56 -20.03 12.68 -7.08
C PHE A 56 -19.57 12.12 -5.73
N GLU A 57 -19.49 10.79 -5.67
CA GLU A 57 -18.89 10.04 -4.57
C GLU A 57 -17.67 9.28 -5.10
N ILE A 58 -16.64 9.17 -4.26
CA ILE A 58 -15.48 8.35 -4.52
C ILE A 58 -15.88 6.89 -4.26
N PRO A 59 -15.85 6.01 -5.28
CA PRO A 59 -16.24 4.62 -5.09
C PRO A 59 -15.32 3.92 -4.10
N TYR A 60 -15.89 3.08 -3.24
CA TYR A 60 -15.12 2.30 -2.27
C TYR A 60 -14.02 1.43 -2.90
N SER A 61 -14.19 1.00 -4.15
CA SER A 61 -13.15 0.28 -4.89
C SER A 61 -11.93 1.14 -5.23
N ALA A 62 -12.11 2.45 -5.42
CA ALA A 62 -11.02 3.40 -5.64
C ALA A 62 -10.37 3.79 -4.30
N GLU A 63 -11.20 4.07 -3.28
CA GLU A 63 -10.74 4.29 -1.91
C GLU A 63 -9.86 3.14 -1.40
N LYS A 64 -10.21 1.88 -1.67
CA LYS A 64 -9.39 0.71 -1.33
C LYS A 64 -7.98 0.72 -1.94
N ILE A 65 -7.78 1.43 -3.03
CA ILE A 65 -6.50 1.49 -3.73
C ILE A 65 -5.66 2.64 -3.16
N HIS A 66 -6.25 3.84 -3.08
CA HIS A 66 -5.51 5.07 -2.80
C HIS A 66 -5.82 5.71 -1.44
N GLY A 67 -6.73 5.15 -0.63
CA GLY A 67 -7.02 5.60 0.74
C GLY A 67 -7.80 6.90 0.90
N ILE A 68 -8.37 7.44 -0.17
CA ILE A 68 -9.08 8.74 -0.13
C ILE A 68 -10.58 8.44 -0.13
N SER A 69 -11.21 8.58 1.04
CA SER A 69 -12.65 8.47 1.16
C SER A 69 -13.35 9.75 0.67
N THR A 70 -14.64 9.64 0.33
CA THR A 70 -15.46 10.81 0.00
C THR A 70 -15.46 11.82 1.14
N GLU A 71 -15.51 11.36 2.39
CA GLU A 71 -15.49 12.22 3.58
C GLU A 71 -14.14 12.93 3.75
N LYS A 72 -13.03 12.21 3.59
CA LYS A 72 -11.68 12.78 3.67
C LYS A 72 -11.49 13.87 2.63
N ALA A 73 -11.86 13.60 1.37
CA ALA A 73 -11.76 14.56 0.28
C ALA A 73 -12.73 15.75 0.45
N ARG A 74 -13.92 15.55 1.03
CA ARG A 74 -14.83 16.66 1.35
C ARG A 74 -14.30 17.58 2.44
N THR A 75 -13.58 17.03 3.40
CA THR A 75 -13.11 17.76 4.58
C THR A 75 -11.81 18.51 4.30
N HIS A 76 -10.87 17.87 3.59
CA HIS A 76 -9.50 18.39 3.40
C HIS A 76 -9.18 18.74 1.93
N GLY A 77 -10.11 18.51 1.01
CA GLY A 77 -9.91 18.78 -0.41
C GLY A 77 -10.17 20.24 -0.76
N LEU A 78 -9.43 20.74 -1.73
CA LEU A 78 -9.70 22.04 -2.36
C LEU A 78 -10.80 21.90 -3.43
N PRO A 79 -11.56 22.97 -3.71
CA PRO A 79 -12.42 23.02 -4.88
C PRO A 79 -11.63 22.71 -6.16
N LEU A 80 -12.24 21.95 -7.08
CA LEU A 80 -11.59 21.48 -8.31
C LEU A 80 -10.88 22.61 -9.09
N VAL A 81 -11.57 23.73 -9.28
CA VAL A 81 -11.04 24.89 -10.02
C VAL A 81 -9.77 25.42 -9.36
N GLU A 82 -9.77 25.59 -8.04
CA GLU A 82 -8.61 26.09 -7.30
C GLU A 82 -7.42 25.11 -7.37
N ALA A 83 -7.67 23.81 -7.25
CA ALA A 83 -6.63 22.78 -7.38
C ALA A 83 -6.01 22.79 -8.79
N LEU A 84 -6.84 22.90 -9.83
CA LEU A 84 -6.38 22.97 -11.22
C LEU A 84 -5.60 24.25 -11.51
N GLU A 85 -6.02 25.40 -10.97
CA GLU A 85 -5.28 26.66 -11.12
C GLU A 85 -3.88 26.57 -10.51
N LYS A 86 -3.76 26.06 -9.28
CA LYS A 86 -2.46 25.83 -8.61
C LYS A 86 -1.56 24.89 -9.42
N PHE A 87 -2.10 23.76 -9.90
CA PHE A 87 -1.36 22.85 -10.76
C PHE A 87 -0.94 23.52 -12.08
N ASN A 88 -1.82 24.34 -12.67
CA ASN A 88 -1.56 25.03 -13.93
C ASN A 88 -0.42 26.05 -13.82
N GLU A 89 -0.18 26.65 -12.66
CA GLU A 89 1.01 27.49 -12.42
C GLU A 89 2.31 26.71 -12.66
N ALA A 90 2.37 25.45 -12.22
CA ALA A 90 3.51 24.56 -12.47
C ALA A 90 3.58 24.15 -13.95
N VAL A 91 2.43 23.89 -14.59
CA VAL A 91 2.35 23.57 -16.01
C VAL A 91 2.94 24.69 -16.86
N VAL A 92 2.59 25.95 -16.58
CA VAL A 92 3.10 27.12 -17.31
C VAL A 92 4.63 27.22 -17.24
N LYS A 93 5.24 26.90 -16.09
CA LYS A 93 6.71 26.89 -15.91
C LYS A 93 7.38 25.70 -16.63
N SER A 94 6.62 24.64 -16.89
CA SER A 94 7.13 23.40 -17.46
C SER A 94 7.33 23.47 -18.98
N THR A 95 8.30 22.70 -19.46
CA THR A 95 8.52 22.41 -20.89
C THR A 95 7.99 21.03 -21.24
N PHE A 96 8.27 20.06 -20.36
CA PHE A 96 7.88 18.67 -20.52
C PHE A 96 7.01 18.23 -19.35
N LEU A 97 5.96 17.48 -19.67
CA LEU A 97 5.15 16.73 -18.74
C LEU A 97 5.70 15.30 -18.66
N VAL A 98 5.96 14.82 -17.45
CA VAL A 98 6.57 13.53 -17.20
C VAL A 98 5.68 12.71 -16.27
N GLY A 99 5.49 11.43 -16.58
CA GLY A 99 4.65 10.55 -15.77
C GLY A 99 4.88 9.08 -16.08
N HIS A 100 4.42 8.20 -15.18
CA HIS A 100 4.44 6.76 -15.41
C HIS A 100 3.07 6.31 -15.93
N ASN A 101 3.01 5.74 -17.14
CA ASN A 101 1.74 5.56 -17.85
C ASN A 101 0.91 6.87 -18.04
N ILE A 102 1.62 8.00 -18.13
CA ILE A 102 1.12 9.39 -18.25
C ILE A 102 -0.10 9.63 -19.16
N ARG A 103 -0.35 8.78 -20.16
CA ARG A 103 -1.55 8.90 -21.00
C ARG A 103 -2.83 8.87 -20.15
N PHE A 104 -2.86 8.05 -19.09
CA PHE A 104 -4.02 7.99 -18.22
C PHE A 104 -4.25 9.34 -17.53
N ASP A 105 -3.22 9.87 -16.87
CA ASP A 105 -3.24 11.11 -16.10
C ASP A 105 -3.54 12.32 -16.99
N ILE A 106 -2.93 12.39 -18.17
CA ILE A 106 -3.19 13.44 -19.17
C ILE A 106 -4.67 13.48 -19.54
N ASN A 107 -5.30 12.32 -19.76
CA ASN A 107 -6.70 12.28 -20.15
C ASN A 107 -7.62 12.57 -18.97
N ALA A 108 -7.30 12.08 -17.77
CA ALA A 108 -8.08 12.35 -16.55
C ALA A 108 -8.06 13.84 -16.20
N LEU A 109 -6.87 14.46 -16.10
CA LEU A 109 -6.72 15.89 -15.84
C LEU A 109 -7.19 16.75 -17.00
N GLY A 110 -6.91 16.34 -18.23
CA GLY A 110 -7.40 17.02 -19.42
C GLY A 110 -8.92 17.11 -19.44
N ALA A 111 -9.61 16.04 -19.03
CA ALA A 111 -11.06 16.07 -18.88
C ALA A 111 -11.49 17.02 -17.75
N GLU A 112 -10.78 17.10 -16.63
CA GLU A 112 -11.10 18.06 -15.56
C GLU A 112 -10.90 19.53 -15.96
N PHE A 113 -9.85 19.85 -16.74
CA PHE A 113 -9.68 21.18 -17.33
C PHE A 113 -10.84 21.54 -18.25
N ILE A 114 -11.31 20.61 -19.08
CA ILE A 114 -12.48 20.82 -19.96
C ILE A 114 -13.76 20.97 -19.13
N ARG A 115 -13.99 20.11 -18.11
CA ARG A 115 -15.18 20.19 -17.23
C ARG A 115 -15.25 21.53 -16.49
N SER A 116 -14.11 22.08 -16.13
CA SER A 116 -14.00 23.34 -15.40
C SER A 116 -13.96 24.57 -16.31
N GLU A 117 -13.97 24.38 -17.63
CA GLU A 117 -13.81 25.45 -18.64
C GLU A 117 -12.55 26.31 -18.42
N LEU A 118 -11.51 25.73 -17.82
CA LEU A 118 -10.25 26.41 -17.53
C LEU A 118 -9.33 26.38 -18.74
N MET A 119 -8.81 27.54 -19.10
CA MET A 119 -7.82 27.67 -20.16
C MET A 119 -6.44 27.23 -19.66
N SER A 120 -5.83 26.27 -20.36
CA SER A 120 -4.50 25.75 -20.03
C SER A 120 -3.76 25.29 -21.30
N ASP A 121 -2.43 25.40 -21.30
CA ASP A 121 -1.55 24.82 -22.31
C ASP A 121 -1.16 23.37 -21.98
N PHE A 122 -1.69 22.78 -20.90
CA PHE A 122 -1.41 21.41 -20.43
C PHE A 122 -1.43 20.35 -21.53
N LEU A 123 -2.50 20.31 -22.33
CA LEU A 123 -2.64 19.33 -23.42
C LEU A 123 -1.70 19.58 -24.62
N GLN A 124 -1.04 20.74 -24.66
CA GLN A 124 -0.11 21.14 -25.72
C GLN A 124 1.35 20.89 -25.35
N LYS A 125 1.64 20.59 -24.07
CA LYS A 125 3.00 20.31 -23.61
C LYS A 125 3.53 18.99 -24.17
N GLU A 126 4.84 18.96 -24.37
CA GLU A 126 5.56 17.74 -24.75
C GLU A 126 5.50 16.72 -23.60
N GLN A 127 5.34 15.43 -23.92
CA GLN A 127 5.08 14.38 -22.93
C GLN A 127 6.17 13.32 -22.94
N VAL A 128 6.64 12.92 -21.76
CA VAL A 128 7.58 11.82 -21.56
C VAL A 128 6.97 10.78 -20.64
N CYS A 129 6.87 9.54 -21.14
CA CYS A 129 6.30 8.44 -20.38
C CYS A 129 7.39 7.46 -19.94
N THR A 130 7.71 7.43 -18.65
CA THR A 130 8.79 6.56 -18.11
C THR A 130 8.52 5.08 -18.36
N MET A 131 7.25 4.65 -18.29
CA MET A 131 6.81 3.29 -18.67
C MET A 131 7.21 2.95 -20.11
N ARG A 132 6.89 3.82 -21.07
CA ARG A 132 7.19 3.57 -22.50
C ARG A 132 8.69 3.63 -22.77
N SER A 133 9.36 4.65 -22.24
CA SER A 133 10.80 4.86 -22.42
C SER A 133 11.64 3.68 -21.88
N SER A 134 11.13 2.95 -20.88
CA SER A 134 11.84 1.84 -20.26
C SER A 134 11.43 0.45 -20.74
N THR A 135 10.31 0.32 -21.49
CA THR A 135 9.74 -0.99 -21.87
C THR A 135 10.75 -1.87 -22.63
N ASP A 136 11.39 -1.33 -23.68
CA ASP A 136 12.35 -2.07 -24.49
C ASP A 136 13.71 -2.25 -23.80
N HIS A 137 13.97 -1.47 -22.74
CA HIS A 137 15.16 -1.60 -21.93
C HIS A 137 15.04 -2.78 -20.95
N LEU A 138 13.92 -2.87 -20.21
CA LEU A 138 13.71 -3.90 -19.19
C LEU A 138 13.37 -5.27 -19.80
N LYS A 139 12.78 -5.30 -20.99
CA LYS A 139 12.46 -6.54 -21.73
C LYS A 139 11.66 -7.56 -20.92
N LEU A 140 10.73 -7.09 -20.10
CA LEU A 140 9.91 -7.96 -19.26
C LEU A 140 9.07 -8.93 -20.12
N PRO A 141 8.97 -10.22 -19.74
CA PRO A 141 8.17 -11.19 -20.48
C PRO A 141 6.66 -10.95 -20.29
N GLY A 142 5.85 -11.49 -21.20
CA GLY A 142 4.38 -11.50 -21.07
C GLY A 142 3.64 -10.30 -21.68
N GLY A 143 4.30 -9.50 -22.53
CA GLY A 143 3.63 -8.43 -23.25
C GLY A 143 2.71 -8.93 -24.36
N ARG A 144 1.70 -8.11 -24.69
CA ARG A 144 0.69 -8.47 -25.72
C ARG A 144 1.30 -8.45 -27.12
N GLY A 145 0.90 -9.40 -27.96
CA GLY A 145 1.28 -9.43 -29.38
C GLY A 145 2.77 -9.65 -29.62
N GLY A 146 3.45 -10.38 -28.73
CA GLY A 146 4.89 -10.69 -28.85
C GLY A 146 5.82 -9.54 -28.46
N LYS A 147 5.28 -8.43 -27.95
CA LYS A 147 6.07 -7.31 -27.42
C LYS A 147 6.50 -7.57 -25.97
N PHE A 148 7.44 -6.79 -25.47
CA PHE A 148 7.76 -6.76 -24.04
C PHE A 148 6.60 -6.18 -23.22
N LYS A 149 6.46 -6.67 -21.99
CA LYS A 149 5.49 -6.15 -21.03
C LYS A 149 5.94 -4.75 -20.59
N PRO A 150 5.08 -3.72 -20.66
CA PRO A 150 5.36 -2.43 -20.04
C PRO A 150 5.52 -2.60 -18.53
N PRO A 151 6.61 -2.09 -17.93
CA PRO A 151 6.86 -2.25 -16.50
C PRO A 151 5.84 -1.43 -15.70
N LYS A 152 5.44 -1.94 -14.54
CA LYS A 152 4.84 -1.11 -13.48
C LYS A 152 5.90 -0.16 -12.90
N LEU A 153 5.46 0.88 -12.19
CA LEU A 153 6.37 1.85 -11.56
C LEU A 153 7.34 1.15 -10.60
N MET A 154 6.83 0.28 -9.73
CA MET A 154 7.62 -0.56 -8.84
C MET A 154 8.65 -1.42 -9.59
N GLU A 155 8.25 -2.10 -10.68
CA GLU A 155 9.16 -2.95 -11.47
C GLU A 155 10.28 -2.13 -12.10
N LEU A 156 9.97 -0.92 -12.58
CA LEU A 156 10.96 0.01 -13.11
C LEU A 156 11.90 0.50 -12.01
N TYR A 157 11.34 0.92 -10.88
CA TYR A 157 12.09 1.44 -9.75
C TYR A 157 13.08 0.40 -9.20
N GLU A 158 12.60 -0.80 -8.89
CA GLU A 158 13.43 -1.90 -8.38
C GLU A 158 14.54 -2.27 -9.38
N SER A 159 14.23 -2.27 -10.69
CA SER A 159 15.23 -2.54 -11.73
C SER A 159 16.31 -1.46 -11.84
N LEU A 160 16.01 -0.20 -11.51
CA LEU A 160 16.95 0.91 -11.63
C LEU A 160 17.80 1.08 -10.36
N PHE A 161 17.18 0.87 -9.20
CA PHE A 161 17.78 1.18 -7.91
C PHE A 161 18.25 -0.05 -7.12
N GLU A 162 17.78 -1.26 -7.45
CA GLU A 162 18.01 -2.49 -6.65
C GLU A 162 17.52 -2.34 -5.19
N GLU A 163 16.52 -1.48 -5.01
CA GLU A 163 15.87 -1.14 -3.74
C GLU A 163 14.39 -1.49 -3.86
N GLN A 164 13.78 -1.98 -2.77
CA GLN A 164 12.33 -2.18 -2.75
C GLN A 164 11.62 -0.82 -2.78
N PHE A 165 10.64 -0.70 -3.66
CA PHE A 165 9.73 0.44 -3.64
C PHE A 165 8.75 0.28 -2.48
N VAL A 166 8.86 1.12 -1.47
CA VAL A 166 7.87 1.20 -0.39
C VAL A 166 6.67 1.96 -0.93
N GLU A 167 5.63 1.24 -1.36
CA GLU A 167 4.37 1.84 -1.79
C GLU A 167 3.75 2.64 -0.63
N ALA A 168 3.61 3.96 -0.79
CA ALA A 168 2.94 4.83 0.18
C ALA A 168 1.42 4.98 -0.10
N HIS A 169 0.93 4.39 -1.20
CA HIS A 169 -0.45 4.49 -1.70
C HIS A 169 -0.93 5.94 -1.76
N ASN A 170 -0.09 6.83 -2.29
CA ASN A 170 -0.40 8.24 -2.51
C ASN A 170 0.28 8.75 -3.80
N ALA A 171 -0.34 9.73 -4.46
CA ALA A 171 0.21 10.31 -5.69
C ALA A 171 1.60 10.94 -5.46
N ALA A 172 1.88 11.49 -4.28
CA ALA A 172 3.14 12.19 -3.99
C ALA A 172 4.38 11.26 -4.01
N ALA A 173 4.27 10.05 -3.45
CA ALA A 173 5.34 9.06 -3.51
C ALA A 173 5.53 8.52 -4.92
N ASP A 174 4.44 8.35 -5.68
CA ASP A 174 4.51 7.91 -7.07
C ASP A 174 5.16 8.98 -7.97
N VAL A 175 4.93 10.26 -7.70
CA VAL A 175 5.64 11.38 -8.33
C VAL A 175 7.13 11.35 -8.01
N GLU A 176 7.52 11.18 -6.74
CA GLU A 176 8.93 11.07 -6.34
C GLU A 176 9.63 9.90 -7.03
N ALA A 177 8.99 8.72 -7.02
CA ALA A 177 9.54 7.52 -7.65
C ALA A 177 9.66 7.72 -9.16
N THR A 178 8.66 8.34 -9.78
CA THR A 178 8.65 8.66 -11.20
C THR A 178 9.73 9.66 -11.56
N ALA A 179 9.95 10.70 -10.74
CA ALA A 179 11.01 11.67 -10.93
C ALA A 179 12.39 11.01 -10.88
N ARG A 180 12.63 10.20 -9.84
CA ARG A 180 13.87 9.41 -9.70
C ARG A 180 14.08 8.49 -10.90
N CYS A 181 13.05 7.74 -11.31
CA CYS A 181 13.14 6.87 -12.48
C CYS A 181 13.42 7.66 -13.76
N PHE A 182 12.75 8.79 -13.98
CA PHE A 182 12.95 9.63 -15.15
C PHE A 182 14.40 10.11 -15.27
N PHE A 183 14.95 10.71 -14.21
CA PHE A 183 16.33 11.20 -14.22
C PHE A 183 17.35 10.06 -14.29
N GLU A 184 17.07 8.90 -13.71
CA GLU A 184 17.95 7.73 -13.82
C GLU A 184 17.95 7.15 -15.24
N LEU A 185 16.80 7.14 -15.92
CA LEU A 185 16.70 6.78 -17.34
C LEU A 185 17.46 7.78 -18.23
N LEU A 186 17.41 9.08 -17.92
CA LEU A 186 18.20 10.11 -18.60
C LEU A 186 19.71 9.90 -18.37
N ARG A 187 20.11 9.67 -17.11
CA ARG A 187 21.51 9.42 -16.72
C ARG A 187 22.11 8.20 -17.43
N LYS A 188 21.32 7.14 -17.58
CA LYS A 188 21.68 5.92 -18.32
C LYS A 188 21.56 6.06 -19.84
N LYS A 189 21.17 7.23 -20.37
CA LYS A 189 20.90 7.49 -21.80
C LYS A 189 19.83 6.57 -22.41
N ILE A 190 18.93 6.05 -21.59
CA ILE A 190 17.75 5.31 -22.06
C ILE A 190 16.72 6.31 -22.60
N ILE A 191 16.57 7.44 -21.91
CA ILE A 191 15.97 8.64 -22.48
C ILE A 191 17.10 9.49 -23.05
N SER A 192 16.99 9.87 -24.33
CA SER A 192 18.00 10.69 -25.00
C SER A 192 17.90 12.14 -24.53
N PRO A 193 19.02 12.78 -24.13
CA PRO A 193 19.03 14.20 -23.77
C PRO A 193 18.61 15.10 -24.94
N GLU A 194 18.93 14.73 -26.18
CA GLU A 194 18.53 15.45 -27.38
C GLU A 194 17.00 15.47 -27.55
N SER A 195 16.33 14.36 -27.20
CA SER A 195 14.86 14.28 -27.21
C SER A 195 14.19 15.20 -26.18
N LEU A 196 14.94 15.63 -25.16
CA LEU A 196 14.52 16.59 -24.14
C LEU A 196 14.98 18.02 -24.43
N GLY A 197 15.60 18.26 -25.60
CA GLY A 197 16.14 19.57 -25.96
C GLY A 197 17.34 20.03 -25.11
N LEU A 198 17.98 19.11 -24.37
CA LEU A 198 19.14 19.45 -23.54
C LEU A 198 20.38 19.66 -24.42
N THR A 199 21.05 20.80 -24.22
CA THR A 199 22.36 21.05 -24.83
C THR A 199 23.42 20.10 -24.25
N GLN A 200 24.53 19.90 -24.98
CA GLN A 200 25.65 19.12 -24.47
C GLN A 200 26.22 19.69 -23.16
N GLU A 201 26.17 21.01 -23.01
CA GLU A 201 26.59 21.67 -21.77
C GLU A 201 25.64 21.34 -20.61
N GLN A 202 24.32 21.50 -20.79
CA GLN A 202 23.31 21.17 -19.78
C GLN A 202 23.37 19.69 -19.38
N TYR A 203 23.41 18.79 -20.35
CA TYR A 203 23.55 17.37 -20.06
C TYR A 203 24.88 17.03 -19.37
N GLY A 204 25.96 17.71 -19.74
CA GLY A 204 27.25 17.60 -19.06
C GLY A 204 27.17 18.00 -17.59
N ARG A 205 26.48 19.11 -17.27
CA ARG A 205 26.24 19.54 -15.88
C ARG A 205 25.41 18.51 -15.12
N PHE A 206 24.28 18.07 -15.69
CA PHE A 206 23.43 17.02 -15.11
C PHE A 206 24.23 15.77 -14.75
N ILE A 207 25.06 15.23 -15.66
CA ILE A 207 25.87 14.03 -15.39
C ILE A 207 26.97 14.30 -14.35
N SER A 208 27.62 15.47 -14.41
CA SER A 208 28.69 15.81 -13.47
C SER A 208 28.21 15.88 -12.02
N LYS A 209 26.95 16.30 -11.83
CA LYS A 209 26.26 16.38 -10.55
C LYS A 209 25.73 15.01 -10.10
N ASN A 210 25.17 14.25 -11.02
CA ASN A 210 24.51 12.97 -10.75
C ASN A 210 25.42 11.79 -11.13
N GLN A 211 26.58 11.67 -10.46
CA GLN A 211 27.56 10.60 -10.76
C GLN A 211 27.09 9.21 -10.27
N GLY A 212 26.25 9.18 -9.22
CA GLY A 212 25.62 7.98 -8.66
C GLY A 212 24.21 7.73 -9.22
N LYS A 213 23.52 6.74 -8.63
CA LYS A 213 22.06 6.57 -8.82
C LYS A 213 21.36 7.84 -8.32
N ILE A 214 20.28 8.26 -8.99
CA ILE A 214 19.48 9.41 -8.52
C ILE A 214 18.91 9.14 -7.13
N GLY A 215 19.31 9.96 -6.16
CA GLY A 215 18.85 9.89 -4.78
C GLY A 215 17.43 10.41 -4.58
N PRO A 216 16.85 10.23 -3.38
CA PRO A 216 15.60 10.89 -3.01
C PRO A 216 15.78 12.42 -2.86
N TYR A 217 14.71 13.16 -3.07
CA TYR A 217 14.66 14.63 -2.93
C TYR A 217 14.30 15.09 -1.51
N GLY A 218 14.21 14.15 -0.55
CA GLY A 218 14.00 14.46 0.86
C GLY A 218 12.59 14.92 1.21
N LEU A 219 11.62 14.72 0.32
CA LEU A 219 10.23 15.01 0.61
C LEU A 219 9.63 13.94 1.52
N THR A 220 8.91 14.38 2.56
CA THR A 220 8.13 13.49 3.42
C THR A 220 6.78 13.21 2.78
N HIS A 221 6.55 11.96 2.38
CA HIS A 221 5.29 11.51 1.80
C HIS A 221 4.40 10.91 2.90
N ARG A 222 3.26 11.53 3.20
CA ARG A 222 2.29 11.03 4.19
C ARG A 222 1.24 10.16 3.53
N SER A 223 0.93 9.00 4.09
CA SER A 223 -0.02 8.08 3.46
C SER A 223 -1.41 8.72 3.40
N ASN A 224 -2.15 8.48 2.31
CA ASN A 224 -3.55 8.89 2.23
C ASN A 224 -4.42 8.18 3.28
N TRP A 225 -3.90 7.16 3.97
CA TRP A 225 -4.58 6.44 5.03
C TRP A 225 -4.35 7.04 6.43
N ASP A 226 -3.48 8.03 6.56
CA ASP A 226 -3.19 8.70 7.84
C ASP A 226 -4.29 9.75 8.08
N GLU A 227 -5.01 9.66 9.21
CA GLU A 227 -6.16 10.51 9.54
C GLU A 227 -5.80 11.75 10.37
N GLU A 228 -4.53 11.93 10.73
CA GLU A 228 -4.11 13.00 11.64
C GLU A 228 -3.22 14.06 10.96
N ALA A 229 -3.56 15.32 11.22
CA ALA A 229 -2.80 16.56 11.06
C ALA A 229 -3.07 17.43 9.81
N GLU A 230 -4.15 18.22 9.88
CA GLU A 230 -4.18 19.58 9.30
C GLU A 230 -4.04 20.70 10.38
N GLU A 231 -3.66 20.35 11.60
CA GLU A 231 -3.16 21.33 12.58
C GLU A 231 -1.69 21.06 12.86
N GLU A 232 -0.77 21.59 12.04
CA GLU A 232 0.60 21.91 12.46
C GLU A 232 1.37 22.68 11.37
N ALA A 233 0.85 23.87 11.05
CA ALA A 233 1.68 24.95 10.53
C ALA A 233 2.19 25.83 11.70
N ALA A 234 2.78 25.23 12.74
CA ALA A 234 3.50 25.95 13.79
C ALA A 234 4.22 25.02 14.78
N SER A 235 5.38 24.46 14.40
CA SER A 235 6.61 24.49 15.23
C SER A 235 7.61 23.49 14.69
N ALA A 236 8.78 24.00 14.30
CA ALA A 236 9.99 23.22 14.18
C ALA A 236 10.36 22.62 15.56
N ASP A 237 10.72 21.34 15.61
CA ASP A 237 12.05 20.90 16.03
C ASP A 237 12.16 19.36 16.11
N LEU A 238 13.25 18.85 15.49
CA LEU A 238 14.12 17.73 15.83
C LEU A 238 13.54 16.42 16.42
N TYR A 239 13.77 15.29 15.74
CA TYR A 239 13.93 13.99 16.42
C TYR A 239 15.10 13.18 15.83
N GLU A 240 16.08 12.91 16.70
CA GLU A 240 17.10 11.87 16.58
C GLU A 240 16.53 10.48 16.86
N GLU A 241 17.17 9.46 16.29
CA GLU A 241 16.94 8.05 16.60
C GLU A 241 17.17 7.76 18.10
N SER A 242 16.23 7.07 18.75
CA SER A 242 16.57 6.28 19.94
C SER A 242 15.74 5.00 20.04
N SER A 243 16.46 3.91 20.29
CA SER A 243 15.97 2.57 20.56
C SER A 243 15.28 2.51 21.94
N PRO A 244 14.28 1.65 22.19
CA PRO A 244 13.58 1.68 23.47
C PRO A 244 14.29 0.82 24.51
N GLU A 245 14.94 1.47 25.48
CA GLU A 245 15.23 0.91 26.80
C GLU A 245 14.37 1.58 27.87
N LYS A 246 13.12 1.14 28.01
CA LYS A 246 12.35 1.22 29.27
C LYS A 246 11.30 0.11 29.28
N PRO A 247 11.10 -0.58 30.42
CA PRO A 247 10.06 -1.60 30.50
C PRO A 247 8.70 -0.90 30.45
N LEU A 248 7.91 -1.24 29.43
CA LEU A 248 6.53 -0.78 29.26
C LEU A 248 5.71 -1.19 30.49
N ASP A 249 4.99 -0.23 31.07
CA ASP A 249 3.79 -0.55 31.83
C ASP A 249 2.87 -1.30 30.86
N ALA A 250 2.76 -2.62 31.04
CA ALA A 250 2.10 -3.49 30.07
C ALA A 250 0.59 -3.31 30.23
N GLY A 251 0.06 -2.25 29.61
CA GLY A 251 -1.37 -2.01 29.47
C GLY A 251 -2.08 -3.23 28.89
N PHE A 252 -3.38 -3.29 29.12
CA PHE A 252 -4.21 -4.38 28.63
C PHE A 252 -4.16 -4.49 27.10
N CYS A 253 -4.07 -5.72 26.58
CA CYS A 253 -4.17 -6.00 25.14
C CYS A 253 -4.94 -7.29 24.90
N HIS A 254 -5.72 -7.33 23.82
CA HIS A 254 -6.40 -8.56 23.40
C HIS A 254 -5.46 -9.48 22.60
N LEU A 255 -5.36 -10.73 23.06
CA LEU A 255 -4.55 -11.78 22.43
C LEU A 255 -5.36 -12.82 21.66
N HIS A 256 -6.69 -12.77 21.74
CA HIS A 256 -7.61 -13.68 21.05
C HIS A 256 -8.67 -12.82 20.36
N VAL A 257 -8.47 -12.59 19.06
CA VAL A 257 -9.25 -11.64 18.25
C VAL A 257 -9.51 -12.21 16.86
N HIS A 258 -10.75 -12.10 16.41
CA HIS A 258 -11.20 -12.53 15.09
C HIS A 258 -11.57 -11.35 14.21
N THR A 259 -11.07 -11.37 12.99
CA THR A 259 -11.38 -10.41 11.94
C THR A 259 -12.39 -11.01 10.96
N GLN A 260 -12.73 -10.25 9.92
CA GLN A 260 -13.49 -10.72 8.76
C GLN A 260 -12.87 -11.95 8.06
N TYR A 261 -11.61 -12.30 8.34
CA TYR A 261 -10.96 -13.50 7.81
C TYR A 261 -11.30 -14.78 8.59
N SER A 262 -11.97 -14.68 9.73
CA SER A 262 -12.68 -15.79 10.36
C SER A 262 -14.05 -15.97 9.71
N ILE A 263 -14.08 -16.58 8.52
CA ILE A 263 -15.28 -16.70 7.68
C ILE A 263 -16.46 -17.31 8.46
N LEU A 264 -17.60 -16.61 8.42
CA LEU A 264 -18.87 -16.94 9.11
C LEU A 264 -18.83 -16.84 10.65
N ASP A 265 -17.77 -16.27 11.24
CA ASP A 265 -17.62 -16.12 12.68
C ASP A 265 -17.18 -14.71 13.10
N GLY A 266 -16.14 -14.16 12.45
CA GLY A 266 -15.67 -12.79 12.64
C GLY A 266 -16.24 -11.83 11.60
N ALA A 267 -16.59 -10.62 12.06
CA ALA A 267 -17.10 -9.54 11.20
C ALA A 267 -16.30 -8.23 11.31
N ALA A 268 -15.31 -8.17 12.22
CA ALA A 268 -14.51 -6.96 12.42
C ALA A 268 -13.55 -6.77 11.25
N SER A 269 -13.65 -5.64 10.54
CA SER A 269 -12.62 -5.27 9.57
C SER A 269 -11.32 -4.93 10.33
N ILE A 270 -10.18 -5.20 9.70
CA ILE A 270 -8.87 -4.93 10.30
C ILE A 270 -8.71 -3.44 10.67
N PRO A 271 -9.07 -2.47 9.81
CA PRO A 271 -8.96 -1.05 10.15
C PRO A 271 -9.80 -0.65 11.37
N GLU A 272 -11.08 -1.03 11.42
CA GLU A 272 -11.98 -0.68 12.53
C GLU A 272 -11.56 -1.34 13.84
N LEU A 273 -11.09 -2.60 13.77
CA LEU A 273 -10.57 -3.31 14.93
C LEU A 273 -9.35 -2.59 15.53
N LEU A 274 -8.41 -2.18 14.67
CA LEU A 274 -7.20 -1.48 15.11
C LEU A 274 -7.52 -0.07 15.60
N LYS A 275 -8.42 0.65 14.92
CA LYS A 275 -8.92 1.95 15.39
C LYS A 275 -9.49 1.82 16.80
N LYS A 276 -10.37 0.84 17.04
CA LYS A 276 -10.98 0.63 18.36
C LYS A 276 -9.95 0.30 19.44
N ALA A 277 -8.94 -0.52 19.11
CA ALA A 277 -7.87 -0.86 20.03
C ALA A 277 -7.06 0.39 20.45
N ILE A 278 -6.81 1.30 19.51
CA ILE A 278 -6.12 2.58 19.77
C ILE A 278 -7.00 3.51 20.60
N ASP A 279 -8.28 3.66 20.23
CA ASP A 279 -9.25 4.47 20.97
C ASP A 279 -9.37 4.02 22.44
N ASP A 280 -9.15 2.73 22.72
CA ASP A 280 -9.14 2.12 24.06
C ASP A 280 -7.79 2.22 24.79
N GLY A 281 -6.77 2.82 24.17
CA GLY A 281 -5.43 2.98 24.74
C GLY A 281 -4.58 1.69 24.71
N MET A 282 -4.89 0.73 23.84
CA MET A 282 -4.07 -0.49 23.70
C MET A 282 -2.82 -0.22 22.86
N HIS A 283 -1.66 -0.62 23.36
CA HIS A 283 -0.38 -0.50 22.64
C HIS A 283 0.00 -1.75 21.82
N ALA A 284 -0.79 -2.82 21.93
CA ALA A 284 -0.63 -4.04 21.17
C ALA A 284 -1.99 -4.72 20.96
N VAL A 285 -2.13 -5.49 19.88
CA VAL A 285 -3.31 -6.33 19.65
C VAL A 285 -2.95 -7.50 18.75
N ALA A 286 -3.57 -8.65 19.01
CA ALA A 286 -3.36 -9.84 18.21
C ALA A 286 -4.37 -9.99 17.07
N ILE A 287 -3.99 -10.78 16.07
CA ILE A 287 -4.89 -11.39 15.09
C ILE A 287 -4.78 -12.90 15.25
N THR A 288 -5.91 -13.57 15.49
CA THR A 288 -5.96 -15.02 15.72
C THR A 288 -7.15 -15.63 15.00
N ASP A 289 -7.24 -15.39 13.69
CA ASP A 289 -8.35 -15.91 12.89
C ASP A 289 -8.42 -17.43 12.87
N HIS A 290 -9.64 -17.94 12.62
CA HIS A 290 -9.94 -19.36 12.70
C HIS A 290 -9.26 -20.18 11.59
N GLY A 291 -8.29 -21.00 11.99
CA GLY A 291 -7.63 -22.00 11.14
C GLY A 291 -6.91 -21.42 9.92
N ASN A 292 -6.67 -20.11 9.89
CA ASN A 292 -6.05 -19.44 8.77
C ASN A 292 -5.28 -18.19 9.20
N MET A 293 -4.40 -17.72 8.32
CA MET A 293 -3.62 -16.48 8.52
C MET A 293 -3.80 -15.52 7.34
N PHE A 294 -4.98 -15.55 6.68
CA PHE A 294 -5.19 -14.80 5.45
C PHE A 294 -5.08 -13.28 5.66
N GLY A 295 -5.56 -12.78 6.80
CA GLY A 295 -5.46 -11.38 7.19
C GLY A 295 -4.12 -10.96 7.80
N ALA A 296 -3.17 -11.90 8.02
CA ALA A 296 -1.97 -11.61 8.82
C ALA A 296 -1.07 -10.52 8.19
N LYS A 297 -0.95 -10.49 6.86
CA LYS A 297 -0.17 -9.45 6.15
C LYS A 297 -0.84 -8.08 6.27
N GLU A 298 -2.14 -8.00 5.95
CA GLU A 298 -2.92 -6.76 6.04
C GLU A 298 -2.89 -6.21 7.47
N PHE A 299 -3.14 -7.06 8.47
CA PHE A 299 -3.10 -6.70 9.87
C PHE A 299 -1.73 -6.22 10.32
N HIS A 300 -0.66 -6.91 9.92
CA HIS A 300 0.70 -6.50 10.27
C HIS A 300 1.02 -5.11 9.73
N LEU A 301 0.73 -4.87 8.45
CA LEU A 301 0.99 -3.59 7.80
C LEU A 301 0.17 -2.47 8.45
N GLU A 302 -1.13 -2.68 8.64
CA GLU A 302 -2.04 -1.67 9.18
C GLU A 302 -1.76 -1.36 10.65
N ALA A 303 -1.49 -2.37 11.48
CA ALA A 303 -1.12 -2.18 12.88
C ALA A 303 0.20 -1.41 13.01
N THR A 304 1.21 -1.80 12.22
CA THR A 304 2.52 -1.12 12.21
C THR A 304 2.38 0.33 11.78
N ARG A 305 1.57 0.60 10.74
CA ARG A 305 1.28 1.95 10.25
C ARG A 305 0.65 2.83 11.34
N ARG A 306 -0.22 2.26 12.17
CA ARG A 306 -0.90 2.96 13.27
C ARG A 306 -0.10 3.00 14.59
N GLY A 307 1.16 2.55 14.60
CA GLY A 307 2.00 2.56 15.80
C GLY A 307 1.56 1.59 16.90
N ILE A 308 0.65 0.65 16.63
CA ILE A 308 0.22 -0.39 17.56
C ILE A 308 0.97 -1.68 17.26
N LYS A 309 1.52 -2.34 18.29
CA LYS A 309 2.33 -3.55 18.10
C LYS A 309 1.46 -4.73 17.61
N PRO A 310 1.67 -5.25 16.39
CA PRO A 310 0.93 -6.42 15.93
C PRO A 310 1.44 -7.70 16.61
N ILE A 311 0.51 -8.54 17.07
CA ILE A 311 0.81 -9.89 17.56
C ILE A 311 0.18 -10.89 16.58
N LEU A 312 1.03 -11.54 15.77
CA LEU A 312 0.55 -12.47 14.74
C LEU A 312 0.28 -13.84 15.34
N GLY A 313 -0.92 -14.35 15.11
CA GLY A 313 -1.35 -15.65 15.61
C GLY A 313 -2.41 -16.31 14.73
N CYS A 314 -2.95 -17.41 15.23
CA CYS A 314 -4.04 -18.16 14.63
C CYS A 314 -4.77 -18.94 15.73
N GLU A 315 -6.10 -18.98 15.70
CA GLU A 315 -6.86 -19.97 16.46
C GLU A 315 -6.97 -21.25 15.62
N ALA A 316 -6.05 -22.18 15.85
CA ALA A 316 -5.97 -23.44 15.13
C ALA A 316 -6.96 -24.47 15.67
N TYR A 317 -7.38 -25.39 14.79
CA TYR A 317 -8.17 -26.56 15.16
C TYR A 317 -7.22 -27.74 15.40
N ILE A 318 -7.27 -28.38 16.57
CA ILE A 318 -6.51 -29.60 16.88
C ILE A 318 -7.42 -30.81 16.67
N ALA A 319 -6.99 -31.76 15.83
CA ALA A 319 -7.63 -33.05 15.71
C ALA A 319 -7.45 -33.88 16.99
N ASN A 320 -8.53 -34.49 17.49
CA ASN A 320 -8.48 -35.35 18.69
C ASN A 320 -7.57 -36.59 18.56
N ARG A 321 -7.22 -36.98 17.33
CA ARG A 321 -6.33 -38.12 17.02
C ARG A 321 -5.20 -37.66 16.10
N GLU A 322 -5.29 -38.04 14.82
CA GLU A 322 -4.33 -37.71 13.78
C GLU A 322 -4.98 -36.83 12.73
N ARG A 323 -4.25 -35.85 12.19
CA ARG A 323 -4.78 -34.94 11.16
C ARG A 323 -5.25 -35.66 9.89
N HIS A 324 -4.65 -36.80 9.57
CA HIS A 324 -4.95 -37.62 8.39
C HIS A 324 -6.23 -38.46 8.51
N SER A 325 -6.78 -38.60 9.72
CA SER A 325 -7.98 -39.42 9.93
C SER A 325 -9.27 -38.70 9.51
N LYS A 326 -10.12 -39.42 8.76
CA LYS A 326 -11.43 -38.96 8.25
C LYS A 326 -12.55 -39.99 8.48
N LYS A 327 -12.36 -40.89 9.45
CA LYS A 327 -13.08 -42.18 9.51
C LYS A 327 -14.36 -42.16 10.34
N ASP A 328 -14.59 -41.20 11.24
CA ASP A 328 -15.76 -41.24 12.13
C ASP A 328 -16.24 -39.84 12.56
N LYS A 329 -17.35 -39.38 11.96
CA LYS A 329 -17.96 -38.07 12.22
C LYS A 329 -18.32 -37.82 13.69
N ASN A 330 -18.57 -38.85 14.49
CA ASN A 330 -18.95 -38.72 15.89
C ASN A 330 -17.75 -38.59 16.85
N GLN A 331 -16.54 -38.93 16.38
CA GLN A 331 -15.30 -38.85 17.15
C GLN A 331 -14.28 -37.84 16.57
N ASP A 332 -14.53 -37.36 15.35
CA ASP A 332 -13.67 -36.43 14.61
C ASP A 332 -13.94 -34.95 14.98
N GLY A 333 -14.32 -34.70 16.24
CA GLY A 333 -14.33 -33.36 16.82
C GLY A 333 -12.93 -32.75 16.83
N PHE A 334 -12.87 -31.45 17.04
CA PHE A 334 -11.63 -30.71 17.14
C PHE A 334 -11.71 -29.72 18.29
N ALA A 335 -10.60 -29.57 19.02
CA ALA A 335 -10.46 -28.53 20.03
C ALA A 335 -9.84 -27.29 19.38
N HIS A 336 -10.12 -26.12 19.94
CA HIS A 336 -9.45 -24.90 19.54
C HIS A 336 -8.18 -24.69 20.36
N VAL A 337 -7.16 -24.12 19.73
CA VAL A 337 -5.94 -23.65 20.39
C VAL A 337 -5.53 -22.32 19.80
N VAL A 338 -5.17 -21.34 20.63
CA VAL A 338 -4.64 -20.08 20.13
C VAL A 338 -3.12 -20.14 20.16
N LEU A 339 -2.51 -19.92 19.00
CA LEU A 339 -1.06 -19.95 18.81
C LEU A 339 -0.58 -18.56 18.37
N LEU A 340 0.38 -18.00 19.08
CA LEU A 340 0.98 -16.70 18.78
C LEU A 340 2.46 -16.88 18.41
N ALA A 341 2.92 -16.16 17.40
CA ALA A 341 4.33 -16.11 17.04
C ALA A 341 5.09 -15.20 18.03
N LYS A 342 5.98 -15.78 18.83
CA LYS A 342 6.87 -15.04 19.75
C LYS A 342 7.95 -14.26 18.99
N ASN A 343 8.41 -14.81 17.86
CA ASN A 343 9.52 -14.29 17.06
C ASN A 343 9.40 -14.79 15.61
N HIS A 344 10.39 -14.45 14.78
CA HIS A 344 10.43 -14.84 13.36
C HIS A 344 10.36 -16.37 13.15
N LYS A 345 11.08 -17.15 13.97
CA LYS A 345 11.04 -18.63 13.91
C LYS A 345 9.63 -19.15 14.24
N GLY A 346 9.00 -18.58 15.26
CA GLY A 346 7.60 -18.84 15.59
C GLY A 346 6.65 -18.54 14.44
N TYR A 347 6.81 -17.42 13.76
CA TYR A 347 5.99 -17.06 12.60
C TYR A 347 6.12 -18.06 11.45
N GLN A 348 7.35 -18.47 11.11
CA GLN A 348 7.60 -19.50 10.09
C GLN A 348 6.97 -20.85 10.47
N ASN A 349 7.12 -21.24 11.73
CA ASN A 349 6.54 -22.47 12.27
C ASN A 349 5.00 -22.42 12.23
N LEU A 350 4.40 -21.28 12.60
CA LEU A 350 2.97 -21.07 12.57
C LEU A 350 2.41 -21.18 11.14
N ILE A 351 3.02 -20.49 10.16
CA ILE A 351 2.62 -20.61 8.74
C ILE A 351 2.70 -22.06 8.29
N THR A 352 3.77 -22.77 8.66
CA THR A 352 3.98 -24.16 8.27
C THR A 352 2.88 -25.07 8.83
N MET A 353 2.58 -24.98 10.13
CA MET A 353 1.52 -25.77 10.77
C MET A 353 0.15 -25.51 10.13
N ILE A 354 -0.22 -24.23 9.93
CA ILE A 354 -1.51 -23.88 9.35
C ILE A 354 -1.60 -24.38 7.90
N SER A 355 -0.53 -24.24 7.12
CA SER A 355 -0.47 -24.77 5.74
C SER A 355 -0.68 -26.28 5.69
N LEU A 356 -0.01 -27.03 6.58
CA LEU A 356 -0.19 -28.49 6.69
C LEU A 356 -1.61 -28.87 7.15
N GLY A 357 -2.23 -28.06 8.01
CA GLY A 357 -3.64 -28.22 8.37
C GLY A 357 -4.59 -28.10 7.16
N TRP A 358 -4.28 -27.24 6.20
CA TRP A 358 -5.04 -27.09 4.95
C TRP A 358 -4.72 -28.18 3.91
N THR A 359 -3.47 -28.60 3.77
CA THR A 359 -3.07 -29.54 2.72
C THR A 359 -3.23 -31.00 3.12
N GLU A 360 -2.98 -31.33 4.39
CA GLU A 360 -3.02 -32.70 4.90
C GLU A 360 -4.20 -32.93 5.86
N GLY A 361 -4.46 -31.97 6.74
CA GLY A 361 -5.40 -32.11 7.85
C GLY A 361 -6.85 -31.74 7.56
N PHE A 362 -7.15 -31.27 6.33
CA PHE A 362 -8.45 -30.68 6.02
C PHE A 362 -9.57 -31.71 6.06
N TYR A 363 -10.51 -31.50 6.98
CA TYR A 363 -11.75 -32.25 7.11
C TYR A 363 -12.80 -31.34 7.74
N TYR A 364 -13.62 -30.73 6.89
CA TYR A 364 -14.54 -29.60 7.21
C TYR A 364 -13.84 -28.32 7.70
N LYS A 365 -12.77 -28.45 8.50
CA LYS A 365 -11.86 -27.41 8.96
C LYS A 365 -10.40 -27.83 8.71
N PRO A 366 -9.47 -26.88 8.56
CA PRO A 366 -8.04 -27.15 8.48
C PRO A 366 -7.48 -27.50 9.87
N ARG A 367 -7.26 -28.78 10.15
CA ARG A 367 -6.87 -29.26 11.48
C ARG A 367 -5.38 -29.60 11.54
N ILE A 368 -4.70 -29.18 12.59
CA ILE A 368 -3.38 -29.69 12.96
C ILE A 368 -3.55 -30.84 13.97
N ASP A 369 -2.44 -31.44 14.41
CA ASP A 369 -2.41 -32.43 15.48
C ASP A 369 -1.27 -32.14 16.47
N ARG A 370 -1.21 -32.96 17.53
CA ARG A 370 -0.18 -32.82 18.56
C ARG A 370 1.23 -33.10 18.03
N GLU A 371 1.38 -33.93 17.00
CA GLU A 371 2.66 -34.19 16.33
C GLU A 371 3.21 -32.91 15.68
N LEU A 372 2.37 -32.18 14.92
CA LEU A 372 2.78 -30.90 14.33
C LEU A 372 3.11 -29.86 15.39
N LEU A 373 2.31 -29.77 16.46
CA LEU A 373 2.59 -28.86 17.58
C LEU A 373 3.93 -29.18 18.23
N GLU A 374 4.21 -30.44 18.53
CA GLU A 374 5.49 -30.87 19.13
C GLU A 374 6.66 -30.59 18.19
N LYS A 375 6.51 -30.84 16.89
CA LYS A 375 7.56 -30.60 15.88
C LYS A 375 7.88 -29.12 15.67
N TYR A 376 6.88 -28.25 15.72
CA TYR A 376 6.99 -26.83 15.36
C TYR A 376 6.75 -25.87 16.56
N HIS A 377 6.89 -26.35 17.80
CA HIS A 377 6.64 -25.54 19.01
C HIS A 377 7.62 -24.38 19.20
N GLU A 378 8.81 -24.43 18.60
CA GLU A 378 9.85 -23.42 18.80
C GLU A 378 9.34 -22.03 18.40
N GLY A 379 9.43 -21.06 19.31
CA GLY A 379 8.98 -19.69 19.05
C GLY A 379 7.46 -19.50 19.07
N ILE A 380 6.67 -20.48 19.49
CA ILE A 380 5.21 -20.37 19.63
C ILE A 380 4.82 -20.14 21.09
N ILE A 381 3.85 -19.25 21.32
CA ILE A 381 3.12 -19.12 22.59
C ILE A 381 1.75 -19.76 22.39
N CYS A 382 1.34 -20.62 23.31
CA CYS A 382 0.09 -21.38 23.24
C CYS A 382 -0.85 -20.93 24.36
N LEU A 383 -2.11 -20.61 24.02
CA LEU A 383 -3.17 -20.20 24.95
C LEU A 383 -4.35 -21.18 24.89
N SER A 384 -5.18 -21.19 25.93
CA SER A 384 -6.29 -22.13 26.13
C SER A 384 -7.49 -21.97 25.16
N ALA A 385 -7.45 -20.97 24.27
CA ALA A 385 -8.51 -20.60 23.34
C ALA A 385 -9.87 -20.26 23.99
N CYS A 386 -10.94 -20.29 23.18
CA CYS A 386 -12.31 -19.98 23.60
C CYS A 386 -12.99 -21.19 24.26
N LEU A 387 -14.31 -21.15 24.40
CA LEU A 387 -15.10 -22.28 24.91
C LEU A 387 -14.88 -23.58 24.13
N GLY A 388 -14.45 -23.53 22.86
CA GLY A 388 -14.09 -24.71 22.07
C GLY A 388 -12.72 -25.32 22.39
N GLY A 389 -11.95 -24.72 23.30
CA GLY A 389 -10.64 -25.22 23.72
C GLY A 389 -10.73 -26.44 24.65
N GLU A 390 -9.69 -27.28 24.64
CA GLU A 390 -9.64 -28.52 25.44
C GLU A 390 -9.77 -28.25 26.94
N ILE A 391 -9.11 -27.20 27.46
CA ILE A 391 -9.15 -26.84 28.88
C ILE A 391 -10.54 -26.31 29.29
N PRO A 392 -11.13 -25.30 28.61
CA PRO A 392 -12.49 -24.86 28.92
C PRO A 392 -13.53 -25.98 28.82
N GLN A 393 -13.44 -26.85 27.81
CA GLN A 393 -14.33 -28.01 27.68
C GLN A 393 -14.18 -28.99 28.85
N ALA A 394 -12.95 -29.30 29.27
CA ALA A 394 -12.71 -30.15 30.43
C ALA A 394 -13.27 -29.54 31.72
N ILE A 395 -13.14 -28.22 31.91
CA ILE A 395 -13.73 -27.50 33.05
C ILE A 395 -15.27 -27.61 33.01
N MET A 396 -15.87 -27.34 31.85
CA MET A 396 -17.33 -27.41 31.67
C MET A 396 -17.89 -28.81 31.93
N HIS A 397 -17.15 -29.84 31.54
CA HIS A 397 -17.52 -31.24 31.77
C HIS A 397 -17.09 -31.79 33.13
N ARG A 398 -16.37 -31.00 33.94
CA ARG A 398 -15.80 -31.41 35.24
C ARG A 398 -14.86 -32.62 35.12
N THR A 399 -14.04 -32.64 34.07
CA THR A 399 -13.06 -33.68 33.76
C THR A 399 -11.62 -33.16 33.81
N VAL A 400 -11.37 -32.03 34.48
CA VAL A 400 -10.01 -31.57 34.79
C VAL A 400 -9.49 -32.40 35.96
N GLU A 401 -8.41 -33.14 35.74
CA GLU A 401 -7.69 -33.88 36.78
C GLU A 401 -6.62 -33.02 37.46
#